data_AF-A0A356WSA8-F1
#
_entry.id   AF-A0A356WSA8-F1
#
_cell.length_a   1.000
_cell.length_b   1.000
_cell.length_c   1.000
_cell.angle_alpha   90.00
_cell.angle_beta   90.00
_cell.angle_gamma   90.00
#
_symmetry.space_group_name_H-M   'P 1'
#
loop_
_entity.id
_entity.type
_entity.pdbx_description
1 polymer ?
#
loop_
_entity_poly.entity_id
_entity_poly.type
_entity_poly.pdbx_seq_one_letter_code
_entity_poly.pdbx_strand_id
1 'polypeptide(L)'
;MKKFILLFTLSVFGLLTFGQQVERGISIIPEPVSVVKKGGYYVLPDNIVISAPAGDEMSFISEHLTKKLSTALGKKVTVRNNVASADIVLTVNAKTDTKIGNEGYTLSVTSGNVNISANKPAGLLYGVQTFLQLLP
;
A
#
# COMPACT_ATOMS: atom_id res chain seq x y z
N MET A 1 -12.49 52.97 13.54
CA MET A 1 -13.29 51.81 13.99
C MET A 1 -13.80 50.94 12.83
N LYS A 2 -14.48 51.51 11.82
CA LYS A 2 -15.00 50.75 10.65
C LYS A 2 -13.92 49.97 9.85
N LYS A 3 -12.72 50.54 9.69
CA LYS A 3 -11.59 49.87 9.00
C LYS A 3 -11.01 48.67 9.77
N PHE A 4 -11.07 48.70 11.11
CA PHE A 4 -10.62 47.58 11.96
C PHE A 4 -11.63 46.42 11.96
N ILE A 5 -12.92 46.73 11.91
CA ILE A 5 -13.99 45.73 11.77
C ILE A 5 -13.87 44.99 10.44
N LEU A 6 -13.58 45.70 9.35
CA LEU A 6 -13.43 45.11 8.01
C LEU A 6 -12.21 44.17 7.91
N LEU A 7 -11.10 44.54 8.56
CA LEU A 7 -9.89 43.71 8.66
C LEU A 7 -10.10 42.47 9.54
N PHE A 8 -10.90 42.57 10.60
CA PHE A 8 -11.22 41.44 11.45
C PHE A 8 -12.14 40.42 10.74
N THR A 9 -13.12 40.88 9.96
CA THR A 9 -13.99 39.99 9.17
C THR A 9 -13.27 39.25 8.05
N LEU A 10 -12.22 39.84 7.47
CA LEU A 10 -11.45 39.20 6.39
C LEU A 10 -10.53 38.08 6.92
N SER A 11 -10.05 38.20 8.16
CA SER A 11 -9.18 37.20 8.79
C SER A 11 -9.94 35.95 9.24
N VAL A 12 -11.21 36.09 9.64
CA VAL A 12 -12.06 34.96 10.07
C VAL A 12 -12.50 34.07 8.91
N PHE A 13 -12.60 34.62 7.69
CA PHE A 13 -12.99 33.84 6.49
C PHE A 13 -11.85 32.93 5.97
N GLY A 14 -10.59 33.24 6.27
CA GLY A 14 -9.43 32.43 5.89
C GLY A 14 -9.21 31.19 6.75
N LEU A 15 -9.80 31.13 7.95
CA LEU A 15 -9.62 30.01 8.90
C LEU A 15 -10.58 28.83 8.66
N LEU A 16 -11.51 28.95 7.72
CA LEU A 16 -12.48 27.88 7.39
C LEU A 16 -12.10 27.07 6.15
N THR A 17 -10.93 27.30 5.56
CA THR A 17 -10.42 26.45 4.47
C THR A 17 -9.92 25.13 5.04
N PHE A 18 -10.85 24.23 5.38
CA PHE A 18 -10.53 22.81 5.46
C PHE A 18 -10.21 22.36 4.03
N GLY A 19 -8.94 22.07 3.77
CA GLY A 19 -8.55 21.36 2.55
C GLY A 19 -9.25 20.01 2.58
N GLN A 20 -10.37 19.88 1.87
CA GLN A 20 -10.99 18.58 1.66
C GLN A 20 -10.01 17.77 0.82
N GLN A 21 -9.28 16.86 1.47
CA GLN A 21 -8.52 15.86 0.78
C GLN A 21 -9.52 14.99 0.03
N VAL A 22 -9.65 15.23 -1.28
CA VAL A 22 -10.47 14.40 -2.15
C VAL A 22 -9.95 12.98 -2.02
N GLU A 23 -10.76 12.10 -1.42
CA GLU A 23 -10.41 10.70 -1.29
C GLU A 23 -10.34 10.12 -2.70
N ARG A 24 -9.13 9.81 -3.19
CA ARG A 24 -8.96 9.22 -4.51
C ARG A 24 -9.67 7.85 -4.51
N GLY A 25 -10.53 7.64 -5.50
CA GLY A 25 -11.10 6.32 -5.75
C GLY A 25 -9.98 5.30 -5.97
N ILE A 26 -10.18 4.06 -5.49
CA ILE A 26 -9.30 2.95 -5.83
C ILE A 26 -9.67 2.55 -7.26
N SER A 27 -8.72 2.68 -8.18
CA SER A 27 -8.87 2.29 -9.58
C SER A 27 -7.69 1.41 -9.94
N ILE A 28 -7.92 0.11 -10.06
CA ILE A 28 -6.90 -0.90 -10.37
C ILE A 28 -7.27 -1.55 -11.70
N ILE A 29 -6.27 -1.79 -12.53
CA ILE A 29 -6.42 -2.48 -13.81
C ILE A 29 -5.53 -3.73 -13.79
N PRO A 30 -6.09 -4.93 -14.03
CA PRO A 30 -7.52 -5.25 -14.15
C PRO A 30 -8.29 -5.00 -12.84
N GLU A 31 -9.61 -4.84 -12.92
CA GLU A 31 -10.46 -4.62 -11.74
C GLU A 31 -10.39 -5.82 -10.78
N PRO A 32 -10.15 -5.61 -9.46
CA PRO A 32 -10.11 -6.69 -8.49
C PRO A 32 -11.49 -7.32 -8.31
N VAL A 33 -11.53 -8.65 -8.14
CA VAL A 33 -12.77 -9.40 -7.94
C VAL A 33 -13.61 -8.89 -6.76
N SER A 34 -12.95 -8.33 -5.73
CA SER A 34 -13.61 -7.72 -4.58
C SER A 34 -12.71 -6.67 -3.93
N VAL A 35 -13.29 -5.54 -3.54
CA VAL A 35 -12.61 -4.48 -2.78
C VAL A 35 -13.49 -4.09 -1.59
N VAL A 36 -12.92 -4.13 -0.38
CA VAL A 36 -13.58 -3.62 0.83
C VAL A 36 -12.73 -2.50 1.40
N LYS A 37 -13.19 -1.26 1.21
CA LYS A 37 -12.54 -0.09 1.80
C LYS A 37 -12.88 0.01 3.28
N LYS A 38 -11.87 0.26 4.09
CA LYS A 38 -11.99 0.60 5.51
C LYS A 38 -11.41 1.98 5.74
N GLY A 39 -11.76 2.62 6.84
CA GLY A 39 -11.18 3.91 7.22
C GLY A 39 -9.70 3.77 7.61
N GLY A 40 -8.94 4.85 7.41
CA GLY A 40 -7.52 4.93 7.72
C GLY A 40 -6.63 4.76 6.50
N TYR A 41 -5.33 4.99 6.70
CA TYR A 41 -4.33 4.94 5.65
C TYR A 41 -3.04 4.34 6.20
N TYR A 42 -2.23 3.78 5.30
CA TYR A 42 -0.87 3.40 5.60
C TYR A 42 0.09 4.32 4.84
N VAL A 43 1.04 4.90 5.58
CA VAL A 43 2.09 5.73 4.98
C VAL A 43 3.37 4.91 5.00
N LEU A 44 3.93 4.66 3.83
CA LEU A 44 5.18 3.92 3.72
C LEU A 44 6.32 4.69 4.41
N PRO A 45 7.03 4.08 5.38
CA PRO A 45 8.19 4.71 6.01
C PRO A 45 9.34 4.89 5.01
N ASP A 46 10.32 5.71 5.36
CA ASP A 46 11.50 5.92 4.50
C ASP A 46 12.40 4.69 4.40
N ASN A 47 12.44 3.89 5.46
CA ASN A 47 13.11 2.61 5.50
C ASN A 47 12.04 1.52 5.57
N ILE A 48 11.91 0.73 4.51
CA ILE A 48 10.89 -0.30 4.36
C ILE A 48 11.55 -1.67 4.58
N VAL A 49 10.97 -2.47 5.46
CA VAL A 49 11.31 -3.88 5.62
C VAL A 49 10.26 -4.72 4.89
N ILE A 50 10.71 -5.52 3.92
CA ILE A 50 9.89 -6.53 3.25
C ILE A 50 10.21 -7.89 3.88
N SER A 51 9.20 -8.56 4.43
CA SER A 51 9.31 -9.97 4.79
C SER A 51 8.89 -10.84 3.62
N ALA A 52 9.78 -11.69 3.11
CA ALA A 52 9.50 -12.63 2.04
C ALA A 52 10.19 -13.98 2.31
N PRO A 53 9.55 -15.13 2.02
CA PRO A 53 10.20 -16.44 2.08
C PRO A 53 11.42 -16.51 1.15
N ALA A 54 12.37 -17.38 1.47
CA ALA A 54 13.48 -17.68 0.57
C ALA A 54 13.04 -18.52 -0.64
N GLY A 55 13.76 -18.37 -1.76
CA GLY A 55 13.56 -19.15 -2.99
C GLY A 55 13.59 -18.25 -4.23
N ASP A 56 14.00 -18.79 -5.38
CA ASP A 56 14.29 -17.98 -6.58
C ASP A 56 13.10 -17.14 -7.07
N GLU A 57 11.89 -17.73 -7.10
CA GLU A 57 10.67 -17.00 -7.49
C GLU A 57 10.33 -15.88 -6.50
N MET A 58 10.56 -16.11 -5.20
CA MET A 58 10.31 -15.11 -4.16
C MET A 58 11.36 -14.00 -4.17
N SER A 59 12.62 -14.33 -4.45
CA SER A 59 13.69 -13.36 -4.68
C SER A 59 13.33 -12.45 -5.85
N PHE A 60 12.90 -13.01 -6.98
CA PHE A 60 12.45 -12.22 -8.12
C PHE A 60 11.32 -11.23 -7.77
N ILE A 61 10.27 -11.70 -7.07
CA ILE A 61 9.13 -10.86 -6.68
C ILE A 61 9.54 -9.76 -5.70
N SER A 62 10.32 -10.10 -4.68
CA SER A 62 10.77 -9.14 -3.66
C SER A 62 11.78 -8.13 -4.23
N GLU A 63 12.65 -8.53 -5.15
CA GLU A 63 13.53 -7.64 -5.90
C GLU A 63 12.76 -6.72 -6.84
N HIS A 64 11.73 -7.22 -7.53
CA HIS A 64 10.86 -6.41 -8.37
C HIS A 64 10.18 -5.30 -7.56
N LEU A 65 9.59 -5.65 -6.42
CA LEU A 65 8.97 -4.70 -5.51
C LEU A 65 10.00 -3.71 -4.97
N THR A 66 11.14 -4.20 -4.49
CA THR A 66 12.26 -3.38 -4.00
C THR A 66 12.70 -2.35 -5.04
N LYS A 67 12.92 -2.78 -6.29
CA LYS A 67 13.34 -1.89 -7.37
C LYS A 67 12.32 -0.79 -7.61
N LYS A 68 11.03 -1.10 -7.59
CA LYS A 68 9.97 -0.10 -7.81
C LYS A 68 9.89 0.90 -6.66
N LEU A 69 9.92 0.44 -5.41
CA LEU A 69 9.89 1.32 -4.24
C LEU A 69 11.15 2.21 -4.15
N SER A 70 12.32 1.67 -4.48
CA SER A 70 13.57 2.44 -4.45
C SER A 70 13.65 3.45 -5.59
N THR A 71 13.24 3.08 -6.81
CA THR A 71 13.41 3.97 -7.98
C THR A 71 12.28 4.96 -8.15
N ALA A 72 11.01 4.55 -7.99
CA ALA A 72 9.87 5.43 -8.17
C ALA A 72 9.63 6.31 -6.94
N LEU A 73 9.86 5.78 -5.73
CA LEU A 73 9.53 6.47 -4.47
C LEU A 73 10.76 6.90 -3.66
N GLY A 74 11.98 6.56 -4.10
CA GLY A 74 13.22 6.95 -3.40
C GLY A 74 13.40 6.29 -2.03
N LYS A 75 12.69 5.19 -1.74
CA LYS A 75 12.69 4.54 -0.43
C LYS A 75 13.88 3.61 -0.25
N LYS A 76 14.37 3.46 0.98
CA LYS A 76 15.40 2.47 1.32
C LYS A 76 14.70 1.17 1.69
N VAL A 77 14.99 0.09 0.97
CA VAL A 77 14.28 -1.18 1.14
C VAL A 77 15.24 -2.28 1.56
N THR A 78 14.85 -3.06 2.56
CA THR A 78 15.58 -4.26 3.00
C THR A 78 14.64 -5.45 2.97
N VAL A 79 15.05 -6.53 2.30
CA VAL A 79 14.32 -7.81 2.30
C VAL A 79 14.87 -8.71 3.40
N ARG A 80 13.99 -9.30 4.19
CA ARG A 80 14.33 -10.27 5.25
C ARG A 80 13.42 -11.49 5.16
N ASN A 81 13.90 -12.64 5.63
CA ASN A 81 13.11 -13.86 5.63
C ASN A 81 12.28 -13.98 6.91
N ASN A 82 10.96 -14.15 6.76
CA ASN A 82 9.99 -14.48 7.82
C ASN A 82 10.08 -13.59 9.08
N VAL A 83 10.04 -12.28 8.91
CA VAL A 83 10.06 -11.31 10.03
C VAL A 83 8.64 -10.87 10.36
N ALA A 84 8.24 -11.03 11.63
CA ALA A 84 6.89 -10.71 12.09
C ALA A 84 6.54 -9.22 12.03
N SER A 85 7.53 -8.33 12.26
CA SER A 85 7.34 -6.88 12.32
C SER A 85 7.81 -6.16 11.05
N ALA A 86 7.45 -6.68 9.87
CA ALA A 86 7.76 -6.05 8.60
C ALA A 86 6.66 -5.11 8.12
N ASP A 87 7.05 -4.07 7.37
CA ASP A 87 6.15 -3.07 6.77
C ASP A 87 5.32 -3.69 5.63
N ILE A 88 5.94 -4.58 4.87
CA ILE A 88 5.30 -5.35 3.81
C ILE A 88 5.60 -6.83 4.02
N VAL A 89 4.57 -7.66 4.05
CA VAL A 89 4.68 -9.11 4.24
C VAL A 89 4.17 -9.81 3.00
N LEU A 90 5.03 -10.59 2.34
CA LEU A 90 4.70 -11.47 1.22
C LEU A 90 4.58 -12.91 1.75
N THR A 91 3.45 -13.56 1.55
CA THR A 91 3.19 -14.91 2.09
C THR A 91 2.71 -15.87 1.00
N VAL A 92 3.39 -17.00 0.85
CA VAL A 92 2.81 -18.15 0.15
C VAL A 92 2.00 -18.96 1.16
N ASN A 93 0.72 -19.18 0.88
CA ASN A 93 -0.19 -19.85 1.80
C ASN A 93 0.27 -21.29 2.07
N ALA A 94 0.40 -21.65 3.34
CA ALA A 94 0.70 -23.03 3.73
C ALA A 94 -0.45 -23.99 3.38
N LYS A 95 -1.69 -23.50 3.42
CA LYS A 95 -2.90 -24.22 3.00
C LYS A 95 -3.54 -23.49 1.83
N THR A 96 -3.81 -24.21 0.75
CA THR A 96 -4.47 -23.67 -0.44
C THR A 96 -5.83 -23.07 -0.09
N ASP A 97 -6.02 -21.80 -0.45
CA ASP A 97 -7.32 -21.14 -0.46
C ASP A 97 -8.01 -21.39 -1.81
N THR A 98 -9.08 -22.19 -1.79
CA THR A 98 -9.81 -22.56 -3.00
C THR A 98 -10.51 -21.39 -3.68
N LYS A 99 -10.70 -20.25 -3.00
CA LYS A 99 -11.40 -19.07 -3.55
C LYS A 99 -10.55 -18.27 -4.53
N ILE A 100 -9.22 -18.33 -4.39
CA ILE A 100 -8.29 -17.50 -5.16
C ILE A 100 -7.52 -18.32 -6.23
N GLY A 101 -7.59 -19.66 -6.19
CA GLY A 101 -6.92 -20.51 -7.19
C GLY A 101 -5.39 -20.34 -7.19
N ASN A 102 -4.73 -20.61 -8.31
CA ASN A 102 -3.26 -20.53 -8.39
C ASN A 102 -2.72 -19.12 -8.59
N GLU A 103 -3.51 -18.22 -9.16
CA GLU A 103 -3.09 -16.87 -9.57
C GLU A 103 -3.76 -15.75 -8.78
N GLY A 104 -4.82 -16.04 -8.04
CA GLY A 104 -5.43 -15.05 -7.17
C GLY A 104 -4.58 -14.77 -5.94
N TYR A 105 -4.83 -13.61 -5.35
CA TYR A 105 -4.13 -13.11 -4.17
C TYR A 105 -5.12 -12.43 -3.23
N THR A 106 -4.69 -12.21 -2.00
CA THR A 106 -5.33 -11.27 -1.09
C THR A 106 -4.35 -10.15 -0.77
N LEU A 107 -4.85 -8.92 -0.76
CA LEU A 107 -4.09 -7.71 -0.42
C LEU A 107 -4.82 -7.01 0.71
N SER A 108 -4.17 -6.88 1.86
CA SER A 108 -4.69 -6.16 3.03
C SER A 108 -3.74 -5.04 3.39
N VAL A 109 -4.26 -3.81 3.38
CA VAL A 109 -3.54 -2.62 3.85
C VAL A 109 -4.18 -2.20 5.17
N THR A 110 -3.37 -2.15 6.22
CA THR A 110 -3.78 -1.71 7.57
C THR A 110 -3.01 -0.46 7.95
N SER A 111 -3.34 0.21 9.07
CA SER A 111 -2.56 1.35 9.56
C SER A 111 -1.12 1.00 9.96
N GLY A 112 -0.78 -0.29 10.11
CA GLY A 112 0.54 -0.74 10.56
C GLY A 112 1.39 -1.40 9.47
N ASN A 113 0.78 -2.09 8.51
CA ASN A 113 1.52 -2.82 7.47
C ASN A 113 0.64 -3.15 6.24
N VAL A 114 1.32 -3.68 5.22
CA VAL A 114 0.73 -4.29 4.03
C VAL A 114 0.98 -5.79 4.07
N ASN A 115 -0.07 -6.59 3.86
CA ASN A 115 0.03 -8.03 3.73
C ASN A 115 -0.47 -8.48 2.36
N ILE A 116 0.36 -9.23 1.64
CA ILE A 116 0.03 -9.82 0.34
C ILE A 116 0.23 -11.32 0.47
N SER A 117 -0.83 -12.09 0.23
CA SER A 117 -0.78 -13.54 0.28
C SER A 117 -1.38 -14.19 -0.96
N ALA A 118 -0.84 -15.33 -1.37
CA ALA A 118 -1.38 -16.11 -2.48
C ALA A 118 -1.03 -17.59 -2.33
N ASN A 119 -1.68 -18.46 -3.10
CA ASN A 119 -1.37 -19.89 -3.10
C ASN A 119 -0.07 -20.23 -3.84
N LYS A 120 0.35 -19.40 -4.80
CA LYS A 120 1.56 -19.57 -5.61
C LYS A 120 2.28 -18.24 -5.84
N PRO A 121 3.58 -18.25 -6.18
CA PRO A 121 4.34 -17.04 -6.50
C PRO A 121 3.70 -16.19 -7.61
N ALA A 122 3.08 -16.80 -8.62
CA ALA A 122 2.35 -16.08 -9.67
C ALA A 122 1.28 -15.12 -9.11
N GLY A 123 0.46 -15.59 -8.16
CA GLY A 123 -0.54 -14.73 -7.52
C GLY A 123 0.09 -13.64 -6.65
N LEU A 124 1.19 -13.93 -5.95
CA LEU A 124 1.92 -12.90 -5.22
C LEU A 124 2.45 -11.80 -6.14
N LEU A 125 2.94 -12.14 -7.33
CA LEU A 125 3.37 -11.16 -8.32
C LEU A 125 2.21 -10.23 -8.73
N TYR A 126 1.02 -10.77 -8.98
CA TYR A 126 -0.17 -9.95 -9.28
C TYR A 126 -0.64 -9.10 -8.10
N GLY A 127 -0.52 -9.61 -6.88
CA GLY A 127 -0.77 -8.83 -5.67
C GLY A 127 0.21 -7.67 -5.52
N VAL A 128 1.49 -7.90 -5.79
CA VAL A 128 2.53 -6.86 -5.83
C VAL A 128 2.24 -5.82 -6.91
N GLN A 129 1.84 -6.23 -8.11
CA GLN A 129 1.47 -5.30 -9.17
C GLN A 129 0.28 -4.43 -8.79
N THR A 130 -0.72 -5.02 -8.11
CA THR A 130 -1.89 -4.28 -7.62
C THR A 130 -1.49 -3.30 -6.52
N PHE A 131 -0.66 -3.72 -5.58
CA PHE A 131 -0.14 -2.85 -4.54
C PHE A 131 0.61 -1.65 -5.12
N LEU A 132 1.45 -1.86 -6.14
CA LEU A 132 2.18 -0.79 -6.80
C LEU A 132 1.26 0.23 -7.50
N GLN A 133 0.10 -0.19 -8.01
CA GLN A 133 -0.90 0.72 -8.60
C GLN A 133 -1.62 1.59 -7.56
N LEU A 134 -1.59 1.21 -6.28
CA LEU A 134 -2.15 2.02 -5.18
C LEU A 134 -1.20 3.14 -4.74
N LEU A 135 0.06 3.11 -5.18
CA LEU A 135 1.06 4.10 -4.82
C LEU A 135 0.95 5.33 -5.75
N PRO A 136 1.26 6.54 -5.24
CA PRO A 136 1.13 7.79 -6.00
C PRO A 136 2.13 7.92 -7.15
#